data_AF-A0A9D5BVE3-F1
#
_entry.id   AF-A0A9D5BVE3-F1
#
_cell.length_a   1.000
_cell.length_b   1.000
_cell.length_c   1.000
_cell.angle_alpha   90.00
_cell.angle_beta   90.00
_cell.angle_gamma   90.00
#
_symmetry.space_group_name_H-M   'P 1'
#
loop_
_entity.id
_entity.type
_entity.pdbx_description
1 polymer ?
#
loop_
_entity_poly.entity_id
_entity_poly.type
_entity_poly.pdbx_seq_one_letter_code
_entity_poly.pdbx_strand_id
1 'polypeptide(L)'
;MEPSTSFILTLLFFFFLLNSSSVESMNKNKKLPKPCKTLTLYFHDIIYDGTNAGNATSAIVAAPAWANRTTLSGLMHFGDVVVFDDPITTDNNLHSPAVGRAQGLYLYDRKEVFTATTRVLIRLQLH
;
A
#
# COMPACT_ATOMS: atom_id res chain seq x y z
N MET A 1 -35.96 36.98 -43.69
CA MET A 1 -35.20 35.80 -44.16
C MET A 1 -34.77 35.10 -42.89
N GLU A 2 -35.55 34.12 -42.44
CA GLU A 2 -35.35 33.50 -41.12
C GLU A 2 -34.08 32.65 -41.11
N PRO A 3 -33.22 32.78 -40.09
CA PRO A 3 -32.03 31.94 -39.99
C PRO A 3 -32.43 30.47 -39.89
N SER A 4 -31.76 29.60 -40.65
CA SER A 4 -32.03 28.17 -40.61
C SER A 4 -31.64 27.60 -39.24
N THR A 5 -32.40 26.62 -38.74
CA THR A 5 -32.14 25.95 -37.44
C THR A 5 -30.72 25.39 -37.34
N SER A 6 -30.15 24.96 -38.47
CA SER A 6 -28.76 24.55 -38.57
C SER A 6 -27.80 25.69 -38.19
N PHE A 7 -28.00 26.89 -38.73
CA PHE A 7 -27.16 28.05 -38.44
C PHE A 7 -27.20 28.45 -36.95
N ILE A 8 -28.37 28.35 -36.32
CA ILE A 8 -28.54 28.62 -34.88
C ILE A 8 -27.79 27.59 -34.03
N LEU A 9 -27.89 26.29 -34.38
CA LEU A 9 -27.20 25.21 -33.67
C LEU A 9 -25.67 25.35 -33.77
N THR A 10 -25.15 25.72 -34.94
CA THR A 10 -23.71 25.96 -35.11
C THR A 10 -23.23 27.12 -34.25
N LEU A 11 -24.02 28.20 -34.15
CA LEU A 11 -23.67 29.36 -33.34
C LEU A 11 -23.67 29.04 -31.84
N LEU A 12 -24.64 28.26 -31.37
CA LEU A 12 -24.70 27.79 -29.99
C LEU A 12 -23.54 26.86 -29.64
N PHE A 13 -23.13 25.99 -30.57
CA PHE A 13 -21.97 25.12 -30.40
C PHE A 13 -20.67 25.93 -30.27
N PHE A 14 -20.46 26.93 -31.14
CA PHE A 14 -19.32 27.83 -31.02
C PHE A 14 -19.33 28.64 -29.72
N PHE A 15 -20.49 29.10 -29.27
CA PHE A 15 -20.63 29.79 -28.00
C PHE A 15 -20.29 28.88 -26.80
N PHE A 16 -20.66 27.60 -26.86
CA PHE A 16 -20.29 26.62 -25.83
C PHE A 16 -18.78 26.37 -25.77
N LEU A 17 -18.11 26.29 -26.94
CA LEU A 17 -16.66 26.15 -27.01
C LEU A 17 -15.92 27.37 -26.45
N LEU A 18 -16.44 28.58 -26.68
CA LEU A 18 -15.84 29.83 -26.20
C LEU A 18 -15.94 30.02 -24.67
N ASN A 19 -16.91 29.37 -24.01
CA ASN A 19 -17.10 29.46 -22.55
C ASN A 19 -16.41 28.35 -21.76
N SER A 20 -15.55 27.55 -22.41
CA SER A 20 -14.71 26.57 -21.73
C SER A 20 -13.57 27.28 -20.99
N SER A 21 -13.89 27.92 -19.87
CA SER A 21 -12.88 28.48 -18.98
C SER A 21 -12.07 27.34 -18.36
N SER A 22 -10.76 27.37 -18.55
CA SER A 22 -9.84 26.50 -17.84
C SER A 22 -9.92 26.84 -16.35
N VAL A 23 -10.30 25.87 -15.51
CA VAL A 23 -10.08 25.97 -14.06
C VAL A 23 -8.57 25.97 -13.87
N GLU A 24 -7.98 27.15 -13.71
CA GLU A 24 -6.62 27.26 -13.22
C GLU A 24 -6.60 26.70 -11.80
N SER A 25 -6.13 25.46 -11.69
CA SER A 25 -5.72 24.90 -10.41
C SER A 25 -4.71 25.88 -9.84
N MET A 26 -5.11 26.57 -8.77
CA MET A 26 -4.25 27.42 -7.98
C MET A 26 -3.14 26.53 -7.42
N ASN A 27 -2.08 26.35 -8.21
CA ASN A 27 -0.88 25.65 -7.83
C ASN A 27 -0.13 26.54 -6.83
N LYS A 28 -0.64 26.54 -5.60
CA LYS A 28 0.17 26.90 -4.45
C LYS A 28 1.26 25.84 -4.44
N ASN A 29 2.43 26.22 -4.98
CA ASN A 29 3.71 25.54 -4.81
C ASN A 29 4.06 25.49 -3.31
N LYS A 30 3.24 24.80 -2.51
CA LYS A 30 3.58 24.43 -1.15
C LYS A 30 4.67 23.38 -1.33
N LYS A 31 5.93 23.81 -1.24
CA LYS A 31 7.05 22.89 -1.06
C LYS A 31 6.62 21.93 0.04
N LEU A 32 6.45 20.65 -0.28
CA LEU A 32 6.21 19.64 0.74
C LEU A 32 7.33 19.76 1.78
N PRO A 33 7.01 19.70 3.09
CA PRO A 33 8.03 19.69 4.13
C PRO A 33 9.04 18.59 3.82
N LYS A 34 10.33 18.96 3.83
CA LYS A 34 11.41 17.96 3.71
C LYS A 34 11.52 17.21 5.04
N PRO A 35 11.74 15.89 5.02
CA PRO A 35 11.98 15.14 6.26
C PRO A 35 13.24 15.66 6.96
N CYS A 36 13.19 15.82 8.28
CA CYS A 36 14.34 16.25 9.08
C CYS A 36 15.42 15.17 9.18
N LYS A 37 15.03 13.89 9.02
CA LYS A 37 15.91 12.73 9.01
C LYS A 37 15.33 11.65 8.13
N THR A 38 16.19 10.99 7.36
CA THR A 38 15.84 9.79 6.59
C THR A 38 16.49 8.59 7.26
N LEU A 39 15.72 7.55 7.51
CA LEU A 39 16.18 6.29 8.08
C LEU A 39 15.93 5.20 7.03
N THR A 40 16.96 4.44 6.69
CA THR A 40 16.85 3.23 5.88
C THR A 40 17.03 2.04 6.82
N LEU A 41 15.98 1.25 6.96
CA LEU A 41 15.90 0.13 7.88
C LEU A 41 15.38 -1.09 7.12
N TYR A 42 15.80 -2.27 7.56
CA TYR A 42 15.41 -3.55 6.96
C TYR A 42 14.61 -4.36 7.96
N PHE A 43 13.40 -4.74 7.57
CA PHE A 43 12.50 -5.59 8.33
C PHE A 43 12.65 -7.02 7.83
N HIS A 44 12.83 -7.97 8.74
CA HIS A 44 12.99 -9.38 8.36
C HIS A 44 11.80 -10.20 8.84
N ASP A 45 10.88 -10.48 7.92
CA ASP A 45 9.69 -11.30 8.17
C ASP A 45 9.99 -12.77 7.89
N ILE A 46 9.86 -13.63 8.89
CA ILE A 46 10.06 -15.08 8.81
C ILE A 46 8.75 -15.75 9.25
N ILE A 47 7.89 -16.05 8.27
CA ILE A 47 6.57 -16.65 8.51
C ILE A 47 6.72 -18.09 9.01
N TYR A 48 5.95 -18.44 10.03
CA TYR A 48 5.83 -19.81 10.50
C TYR A 48 5.22 -20.73 9.43
N ASP A 49 5.92 -21.81 9.08
CA ASP A 49 5.54 -22.74 8.02
C ASP A 49 5.03 -24.12 8.51
N GLY A 50 4.89 -24.27 9.84
CA GLY A 50 4.56 -25.55 10.47
C GLY A 50 5.78 -26.32 11.01
N THR A 51 7.00 -25.93 10.63
CA THR A 51 8.23 -26.66 10.97
C THR A 51 9.33 -25.78 11.58
N ASN A 52 9.27 -24.47 11.37
CA ASN A 52 10.31 -23.51 11.75
C ASN A 52 10.00 -22.72 13.05
N ALA A 53 9.30 -23.32 14.02
CA ALA A 53 8.84 -22.63 15.25
C ALA A 53 9.96 -21.92 16.04
N GLY A 54 11.19 -22.44 16.01
CA GLY A 54 12.34 -21.83 16.69
C GLY A 54 12.90 -20.57 16.01
N ASN A 55 12.58 -20.33 14.74
CA ASN A 55 13.14 -19.25 13.93
C ASN A 55 12.09 -18.27 13.42
N ALA A 56 10.82 -18.65 13.39
CA ALA A 56 9.75 -17.80 12.89
C ALA A 56 9.57 -16.51 13.72
N THR A 57 9.39 -15.40 13.04
CA THR A 57 9.13 -14.07 13.64
C THR A 57 7.68 -13.62 13.44
N SER A 58 6.92 -14.34 12.60
CA SER A 58 5.52 -14.06 12.33
C SER A 58 4.69 -15.33 12.10
N ALA A 59 3.37 -15.19 12.15
CA ALA A 59 2.44 -16.31 11.96
C ALA A 59 1.07 -15.87 11.40
N ILE A 60 0.44 -16.76 10.63
CA ILE A 60 -0.90 -16.53 10.08
C ILE A 60 -1.95 -16.77 11.17
N VAL A 61 -2.59 -15.69 11.63
CA VAL A 61 -3.58 -15.72 12.73
C VAL A 61 -5.02 -15.79 12.24
N ALA A 62 -5.28 -15.47 10.98
CA ALA A 62 -6.58 -15.69 10.34
C ALA A 62 -6.36 -15.96 8.85
N ALA A 63 -7.20 -16.79 8.27
CA ALA A 63 -7.22 -17.09 6.85
C ALA A 63 -8.66 -17.44 6.44
N PRO A 64 -9.02 -17.34 5.14
CA PRO A 64 -10.32 -17.80 4.68
C PRO A 64 -10.57 -19.28 4.98
N ALA A 65 -11.84 -19.70 5.00
CA ALA A 65 -12.22 -21.08 5.33
C ALA A 65 -11.61 -22.15 4.40
N TRP A 66 -11.18 -21.77 3.20
CA TRP A 66 -10.56 -22.64 2.21
C TRP A 66 -9.01 -22.64 2.28
N ALA A 67 -8.42 -21.91 3.22
CA ALA A 67 -6.98 -21.74 3.38
C ALA A 67 -6.43 -22.46 4.63
N ASN A 68 -5.10 -22.56 4.72
CA ASN A 68 -4.38 -23.07 5.89
C ASN A 68 -3.67 -21.90 6.61
N ARG A 69 -3.43 -22.06 7.91
CA ARG A 69 -2.71 -21.10 8.76
C ARG A 69 -1.23 -21.43 8.95
N THR A 70 -0.73 -22.51 8.33
CA THR A 70 0.71 -22.83 8.28
C THR A 70 1.32 -22.62 6.90
N THR A 71 0.51 -22.43 5.87
CA THR A 71 0.99 -22.17 4.51
C THR A 71 0.15 -21.05 3.95
N LEU A 72 0.79 -20.03 3.37
CA LEU A 72 0.09 -18.92 2.75
C LEU A 72 -0.92 -19.43 1.71
N SER A 73 -2.10 -18.80 1.67
CA SER A 73 -3.22 -19.30 0.89
C SER A 73 -3.01 -19.17 -0.61
N GLY A 74 -3.70 -20.00 -1.40
CA GLY A 74 -3.79 -19.79 -2.85
C GLY A 74 -4.47 -18.44 -3.17
N LEU A 75 -4.52 -18.05 -4.45
CA LEU A 75 -5.15 -16.78 -4.88
C LEU A 75 -4.48 -15.53 -4.28
N MET A 76 -3.15 -15.43 -4.43
CA MET A 76 -2.36 -14.28 -3.95
C MET A 76 -2.46 -14.06 -2.43
N HIS A 77 -2.63 -15.15 -1.68
CA HIS A 77 -2.71 -15.16 -0.21
C HIS A 77 -3.92 -14.40 0.35
N PHE A 78 -4.93 -14.13 -0.49
CA PHE A 78 -6.06 -13.29 -0.15
C PHE A 78 -6.74 -13.72 1.17
N GLY A 79 -6.89 -12.77 2.07
CA GLY A 79 -7.56 -12.95 3.36
C GLY A 79 -6.65 -13.49 4.47
N ASP A 80 -5.39 -13.81 4.19
CA ASP A 80 -4.43 -14.17 5.23
C ASP A 80 -4.08 -12.92 6.05
N VAL A 81 -4.21 -13.04 7.37
CA VAL A 81 -3.80 -12.04 8.37
C VAL A 81 -2.60 -12.60 9.10
N VAL A 82 -1.48 -11.87 9.06
CA VAL A 82 -0.22 -12.25 9.70
C VAL A 82 0.05 -11.31 10.86
N VAL A 83 0.38 -11.86 12.02
CA VAL A 83 0.91 -11.10 13.17
C VAL A 83 2.41 -11.34 13.23
N PHE A 84 3.18 -10.28 13.46
CA PHE A 84 4.64 -10.32 13.43
C PHE A 84 5.27 -9.55 14.59
N ASP A 85 6.44 -10.03 15.00
CA ASP A 85 7.42 -9.36 15.85
C ASP A 85 8.80 -9.51 15.19
N ASP A 86 9.09 -8.65 14.21
CA ASP A 86 10.24 -8.80 13.31
C ASP A 86 11.45 -7.99 13.79
N PRO A 87 12.67 -8.52 13.69
CA PRO A 87 13.88 -7.75 13.96
C PRO A 87 14.10 -6.71 12.87
N ILE A 88 14.62 -5.55 13.27
CA ILE A 88 15.00 -4.46 12.36
C ILE A 88 16.52 -4.29 12.39
N THR A 89 17.16 -4.26 11.22
CA THR A 89 18.61 -4.01 11.06
C THR A 89 18.87 -2.77 10.20
N THR A 90 20.11 -2.29 10.22
CA THR A 90 20.57 -1.16 9.41
C THR A 90 21.03 -1.55 8.00
N ASP A 91 21.15 -2.84 7.73
CA ASP A 91 21.54 -3.43 6.44
C ASP A 91 20.66 -4.64 6.09
N ASN A 92 20.76 -5.14 4.86
CA ASN A 92 19.95 -6.27 4.39
C ASN A 92 20.51 -7.64 4.82
N ASN A 93 20.96 -7.76 6.07
CA ASN A 93 21.48 -9.01 6.62
C ASN A 93 20.76 -9.35 7.93
N LEU A 94 20.02 -10.46 7.94
CA LEU A 94 19.27 -10.93 9.11
C LEU A 94 20.18 -11.23 10.33
N HIS A 95 21.45 -11.56 10.10
CA HIS A 95 22.40 -11.85 11.18
C HIS A 95 23.06 -10.60 11.77
N SER A 96 22.81 -9.42 11.20
CA SER A 96 23.31 -8.16 11.76
C SER A 96 22.63 -7.85 13.10
N PRO A 97 23.29 -7.09 13.99
CA PRO A 97 22.69 -6.66 15.25
C PRO A 97 21.37 -5.92 15.01
N ALA A 98 20.31 -6.37 15.68
CA ALA A 98 19.02 -5.70 15.61
C ALA A 98 19.08 -4.35 16.33
N VAL A 99 18.66 -3.28 15.65
CA VAL A 99 18.53 -1.92 16.20
C VAL A 99 17.14 -1.67 16.78
N GLY A 100 16.21 -2.61 16.58
CA GLY A 100 14.87 -2.55 17.12
C GLY A 100 13.99 -3.70 16.66
N ARG A 101 12.70 -3.60 16.96
CA ARG A 101 11.66 -4.53 16.52
C ARG A 101 10.48 -3.82 15.89
N ALA A 102 9.85 -4.51 14.94
CA ALA A 102 8.60 -4.12 14.32
C ALA A 102 7.50 -5.05 14.80
N GLN A 103 6.48 -4.49 15.43
CA GLN A 103 5.41 -5.29 16.01
C GLN A 103 4.07 -4.87 15.42
N GLY A 104 3.28 -5.85 14.99
CA GLY A 104 1.90 -5.62 14.59
C GLY A 104 1.36 -6.70 13.68
N LEU A 105 0.59 -6.28 12.66
CA LEU A 105 -0.07 -7.20 11.75
C LEU A 105 -0.20 -6.64 10.34
N TYR A 106 -0.37 -7.54 9.38
CA TYR A 106 -0.66 -7.21 8.00
C TYR A 106 -1.67 -8.17 7.36
N LEU A 107 -2.38 -7.69 6.34
CA LEU A 107 -3.44 -8.40 5.62
C LEU A 107 -3.18 -8.41 4.11
N TYR A 108 -3.35 -9.56 3.48
CA TYR A 108 -3.43 -9.70 2.02
C TYR A 108 -4.86 -9.42 1.55
N ASP A 109 -5.09 -8.32 0.84
CA ASP A 109 -6.43 -7.80 0.54
C ASP A 109 -6.84 -7.89 -0.94
N ARG A 110 -6.01 -8.49 -1.81
CA ARG A 110 -6.28 -8.65 -3.25
C ARG A 110 -6.17 -10.09 -3.71
N LYS A 111 -7.04 -10.48 -4.66
CA LYS A 111 -7.07 -11.83 -5.25
C LYS A 111 -6.30 -11.97 -6.56
N GLU A 112 -6.12 -10.87 -7.28
CA GLU A 112 -5.73 -10.88 -8.71
C GLU A 112 -4.31 -10.35 -8.94
N VAL A 113 -3.72 -9.66 -7.97
CA VAL A 113 -2.38 -9.10 -8.07
C VAL A 113 -1.65 -9.43 -6.78
N PHE A 114 -0.39 -9.89 -6.87
CA PHE A 114 0.56 -9.93 -5.75
C PHE A 114 1.00 -8.50 -5.38
N THR A 115 0.03 -7.64 -5.14
CA THR A 115 0.22 -6.39 -4.41
C THR A 115 -0.70 -6.55 -3.23
N ALA A 116 -0.17 -7.09 -2.14
CA ALA A 116 -0.80 -6.81 -0.87
C ALA A 116 -0.87 -5.28 -0.80
N THR A 117 -2.05 -4.68 -0.83
CA THR A 117 -2.16 -3.33 -0.30
C THR A 117 -2.14 -3.53 1.19
N THR A 118 -0.96 -3.84 1.70
CA THR A 118 -0.76 -4.34 3.04
C THR A 118 -1.16 -3.20 3.97
N ARG A 119 -2.32 -3.32 4.61
CA ARG A 119 -2.68 -2.43 5.72
C ARG A 119 -1.87 -2.88 6.91
N VAL A 120 -0.81 -2.15 7.16
CA VAL A 120 0.21 -2.51 8.14
C VAL A 120 0.05 -1.59 9.34
N LEU A 121 -0.18 -2.19 10.49
CA LEU A 121 0.06 -1.52 11.76
C LEU A 121 1.47 -1.92 12.20
N ILE A 122 2.41 -0.98 12.22
CA ILE A 122 3.75 -1.20 12.78
C ILE A 122 3.93 -0.29 13.98
N ARG A 123 4.32 -0.88 15.10
CA ARG A 123 5.01 -0.21 16.20
C ARG A 123 6.51 -0.46 16.05
N LEU A 124 7.27 0.61 15.85
CA LEU A 124 8.74 0.56 15.86
C LEU A 124 9.22 0.76 17.30
N GLN A 125 9.97 -0.21 17.82
CA GLN A 125 10.67 -0.07 19.09
C GLN A 125 12.17 -0.19 18.81
N LEU A 126 12.84 0.95 18.69
CA LEU A 126 14.30 1.02 18.61
C LEU A 126 14.87 0.86 20.03
N HIS A 127 15.99 0.16 20.15
CA HIS A 127 16.71 0.00 21.43
C HIS A 127 17.73 1.12 21.64
#